data_AF-A0A455US85-F1
#
_entry.id   AF-A0A455US85-F1
#
_cell.length_a   1.000
_cell.length_b   1.000
_cell.length_c   1.000
_cell.angle_alpha   90.00
_cell.angle_beta   90.00
_cell.angle_gamma   90.00
#
_symmetry.space_group_name_H-M   'P 1'
#
loop_
_entity.id
_entity.type
_entity.pdbx_description
1 polymer ?
#
loop_
_entity_poly.entity_id
_entity_poly.type
_entity_poly.pdbx_seq_one_letter_code
_entity_poly.pdbx_strand_id
1 'polypeptide(L)'
;MLGENIKIGNRRVWMHKAINHPDFASESVLTRDPWSFVELWLKRQNKSEALSFWSQALRFHEAAKYMDVEASPLSLYYSFERNQSSSGGSRRHTCRESWCNRR
;
A
#
# COMPACT_ATOMS: atom_id res chain seq x y z
N MET A 1 -29.38 0.70 10.44
CA MET A 1 -28.72 0.53 9.12
C MET A 1 -28.80 -0.93 8.74
N LEU A 2 -29.75 -1.31 7.88
CA LEU A 2 -29.90 -2.66 7.36
C LEU A 2 -29.18 -2.73 6.01
N GLY A 3 -27.85 -2.85 6.03
CA GLY A 3 -27.07 -3.07 4.81
C GLY A 3 -27.11 -4.54 4.41
N GLU A 4 -27.29 -4.84 3.12
CA GLU A 4 -27.15 -6.21 2.62
C GLU A 4 -25.72 -6.73 2.87
N ASN A 5 -25.62 -7.95 3.41
CA ASN A 5 -24.34 -8.61 3.64
C ASN A 5 -24.03 -9.57 2.50
N ILE A 6 -22.78 -9.55 2.03
CA ILE A 6 -22.27 -10.52 1.07
C ILE A 6 -21.60 -11.65 1.84
N LYS A 7 -21.89 -12.90 1.47
CA LYS A 7 -21.23 -14.08 2.06
C LYS A 7 -20.01 -14.43 1.22
N ILE A 8 -18.83 -14.33 1.82
CA ILE A 8 -17.55 -14.72 1.20
C ILE A 8 -17.04 -15.94 1.96
N GLY A 9 -17.13 -17.12 1.35
CA GLY A 9 -16.86 -18.40 2.01
C GLY A 9 -17.77 -18.62 3.22
N ASN A 10 -17.19 -18.75 4.41
CA ASN A 10 -17.95 -18.89 5.67
C ASN A 10 -18.10 -17.57 6.45
N ARG A 11 -17.63 -16.44 5.90
CA ARG A 11 -17.66 -15.13 6.56
C ARG A 11 -18.73 -14.24 5.93
N ARG A 12 -19.42 -13.45 6.75
CA ARG A 12 -20.33 -12.40 6.30
C ARG A 12 -19.58 -11.08 6.30
N VAL A 13 -19.58 -10.40 5.16
CA VAL A 13 -18.86 -9.14 4.99
C VAL A 13 -19.86 -8.04 4.67
N TRP A 14 -19.68 -6.89 5.33
CA TRP A 14 -20.48 -5.70 5.11
C TRP A 14 -19.82 -4.82 4.05
N MET A 15 -20.60 -4.30 3.10
CA MET A 15 -20.09 -3.37 2.10
C MET A 15 -19.90 -1.99 2.74
N HIS A 16 -18.65 -1.67 3.12
CA HIS A 16 -18.30 -0.34 3.61
C HIS A 16 -17.83 0.61 2.49
N LYS A 17 -17.27 0.07 1.41
CA LYS A 17 -16.76 0.80 0.24
C LYS A 17 -16.88 -0.05 -1.03
N ALA A 18 -17.03 0.60 -2.17
CA ALA A 18 -17.00 -0.07 -3.48
C ALA A 18 -15.55 -0.32 -3.91
N ILE A 19 -15.22 -1.57 -4.20
CA ILE A 19 -13.90 -2.00 -4.70
C ILE A 19 -14.10 -2.68 -6.04
N ASN A 20 -13.39 -2.24 -7.07
CA ASN A 20 -13.41 -2.87 -8.39
C ASN A 20 -12.40 -4.03 -8.42
N HIS A 21 -12.85 -5.22 -8.85
CA HIS A 21 -12.07 -6.47 -8.90
C HIS A 21 -11.39 -6.90 -7.58
N PRO A 22 -12.15 -7.11 -6.49
CA PRO A 22 -11.58 -7.60 -5.25
C PRO A 22 -11.17 -9.08 -5.36
N ASP A 23 -9.92 -9.39 -5.05
CA ASP A 23 -9.40 -10.76 -4.97
C ASP A 23 -9.46 -11.27 -3.52
N PHE A 24 -10.60 -11.86 -3.17
CA PHE A 24 -10.84 -12.47 -1.86
C PHE A 24 -10.23 -13.88 -1.70
N ALA A 25 -9.68 -14.46 -2.78
CA ALA A 25 -9.06 -15.78 -2.76
C ALA A 25 -7.55 -15.72 -2.49
N SER A 26 -6.97 -14.52 -2.55
CA SER A 26 -5.55 -14.31 -2.28
C SER A 26 -5.15 -14.69 -0.85
N GLU A 27 -3.95 -15.26 -0.70
CA GLU A 27 -3.39 -15.62 0.60
C GLU A 27 -3.28 -14.39 1.52
N SER A 28 -3.80 -14.52 2.74
CA SER A 28 -3.57 -13.54 3.79
C SER A 28 -2.11 -13.62 4.25
N VAL A 29 -1.35 -12.55 4.08
CA VAL A 29 0.02 -12.47 4.57
C VAL A 29 -0.01 -11.95 6.02
N LEU A 30 0.37 -12.80 6.97
CA LEU A 30 0.45 -12.42 8.39
C LEU A 30 1.70 -11.55 8.63
N THR A 31 1.54 -10.23 8.55
CA THR A 31 2.65 -9.28 8.79
C THR A 31 2.23 -8.21 9.78
N ARG A 32 3.11 -7.88 10.73
CA ARG A 32 2.86 -6.82 11.74
C ARG A 32 3.18 -5.43 11.21
N ASP A 33 4.07 -5.34 10.23
CA ASP A 33 4.54 -4.09 9.65
C ASP A 33 4.04 -3.95 8.19
N PRO A 34 3.48 -2.79 7.82
CA PRO A 34 2.92 -2.60 6.49
C PRO A 34 4.00 -2.38 5.41
N TRP A 35 5.23 -1.99 5.75
CA TRP A 35 6.34 -1.93 4.79
C TRP A 35 6.77 -3.31 4.32
N SER A 36 6.89 -4.26 5.24
CA SER A 36 7.22 -5.65 4.93
C SER A 36 6.15 -6.32 4.08
N PHE A 37 4.88 -5.99 4.31
CA PHE A 37 3.77 -6.50 3.48
C PHE A 37 3.93 -6.09 2.01
N VAL A 38 4.19 -4.81 1.76
CA VAL A 38 4.31 -4.30 0.38
C VAL A 38 5.58 -4.77 -0.29
N GLU A 39 6.67 -4.92 0.45
CA GLU A 39 7.89 -5.53 -0.09
C GLU A 39 7.63 -6.98 -0.56
N LEU A 40 6.96 -7.80 0.26
CA LEU A 40 6.57 -9.17 -0.11
C LEU A 40 5.64 -9.19 -1.31
N TRP A 41 4.69 -8.27 -1.38
CA TRP A 41 3.77 -8.14 -2.51
C TRP A 41 4.52 -7.77 -3.81
N LEU A 42 5.44 -6.80 -3.76
CA LEU A 42 6.26 -6.40 -4.90
C LEU A 42 7.16 -7.53 -5.38
N LYS A 43 7.73 -8.31 -4.46
CA LYS A 43 8.50 -9.53 -4.76
C LYS A 43 7.63 -10.56 -5.49
N ARG A 44 6.40 -10.82 -5.01
CA ARG A 44 5.46 -11.74 -5.67
C ARG A 44 5.08 -11.29 -7.09
N GLN A 45 5.04 -9.98 -7.34
CA GLN A 45 4.71 -9.41 -8.65
C GLN A 45 5.93 -9.22 -9.57
N ASN A 46 7.13 -9.65 -9.16
CA ASN A 46 8.39 -9.50 -9.91
C ASN A 46 8.70 -8.05 -10.37
N LYS A 47 8.25 -7.04 -9.61
CA LYS A 47 8.52 -5.63 -9.93
C LYS A 47 9.80 -5.15 -9.24
N SER A 48 10.95 -5.50 -9.81
CA SER A 48 12.30 -5.19 -9.26
C SER A 48 12.59 -3.69 -9.16
N GLU A 49 12.14 -2.90 -10.13
CA GLU A 49 12.33 -1.45 -10.14
C GLU A 49 11.53 -0.78 -9.00
N ALA A 50 10.25 -1.14 -8.86
CA ALA A 50 9.40 -0.65 -7.79
C ALA A 50 9.90 -1.09 -6.40
N LEU A 51 10.52 -2.27 -6.27
CA LEU A 51 11.15 -2.74 -5.03
C LEU A 51 12.33 -1.85 -4.63
N SER A 52 13.17 -1.45 -5.59
CA SER A 52 14.28 -0.52 -5.34
C SER A 52 13.77 0.82 -4.81
N PHE A 53 12.74 1.38 -5.44
CA PHE A 53 12.11 2.63 -4.98
C PHE A 53 11.45 2.48 -3.60
N TRP A 54 10.80 1.34 -3.35
CA TRP A 54 10.21 1.00 -2.06
C TRP A 54 11.25 0.97 -0.94
N SER A 55 12.40 0.34 -1.20
CA SER A 55 13.51 0.28 -0.24
C SER A 55 14.07 1.66 0.08
N GLN A 56 14.18 2.54 -0.92
CA GLN A 56 14.66 3.91 -0.74
C GLN A 56 13.68 4.73 0.10
N ALA A 57 12.38 4.63 -0.17
CA ALA A 57 11.34 5.30 0.63
C ALA A 57 11.38 4.85 2.09
N LEU A 58 11.59 3.56 2.36
CA LEU A 58 11.76 3.05 3.72
C LEU A 58 12.96 3.70 4.44
N ARG A 59 14.09 3.86 3.75
CA ARG A 59 15.28 4.51 4.35
C ARG A 59 15.06 5.98 4.67
N PHE A 60 14.34 6.71 3.81
CA PHE A 60 13.96 8.09 4.11
C PHE A 60 13.00 8.18 5.30
N HIS A 61 12.05 7.26 5.39
CA HIS A 61 11.13 7.18 6.53
C HIS A 61 11.85 6.82 7.84
N GLU A 62 12.81 5.89 7.80
CA GLU A 62 13.65 5.58 8.96
C GLU A 62 14.50 6.78 9.39
N ALA A 63 15.14 7.46 8.44
CA ALA A 63 15.91 8.68 8.72
C ALA A 63 15.02 9.78 9.33
N ALA A 64 13.79 9.95 8.82
CA ALA A 64 12.83 10.94 9.32
C ALA A 64 12.42 10.74 10.78
N LYS A 65 12.54 9.52 11.33
CA LYS A 65 12.29 9.25 12.76
C LYS A 65 13.38 9.78 13.68
N TYR A 66 14.61 9.93 13.18
CA TYR A 66 15.77 10.38 13.94
C TYR A 66 16.14 11.84 13.66
N MET A 67 15.44 12.51 12.73
CA MET A 67 15.63 13.91 12.41
C MET A 67 14.82 14.83 13.32
N ASP A 68 15.30 16.06 13.43
CA ASP A 68 14.59 17.13 14.12
C ASP A 68 13.26 17.46 13.43
N VAL A 69 12.30 17.99 14.19
CA VAL A 69 10.89 18.15 13.73
C VAL A 69 10.80 19.05 12.49
N GLU A 70 11.71 20.02 12.36
CA GLU A 70 11.81 20.94 11.22
C GLU A 70 12.32 20.27 9.92
N ALA A 71 13.17 19.24 10.04
CA ALA A 71 13.79 18.56 8.89
C ALA A 71 13.05 17.27 8.47
N SER A 72 12.25 16.70 9.38
CA SER A 72 11.40 15.53 9.13
C SER A 72 10.43 15.68 7.92
N PRO A 73 9.70 16.80 7.74
CA PRO A 73 8.68 16.90 6.67
C PRO A 73 9.24 16.81 5.25
N LEU A 74 10.42 17.36 4.98
CA LEU A 74 11.08 17.26 3.66
C LEU A 74 11.41 15.81 3.28
N SER A 75 11.92 15.05 4.23
CA SER A 75 12.30 13.65 4.00
C SER A 75 11.09 12.75 3.79
N LEU A 76 10.00 13.02 4.53
CA LEU A 76 8.73 12.34 4.33
C LEU A 76 8.10 12.70 2.97
N TYR A 77 8.21 13.96 2.54
CA TYR A 77 7.72 14.40 1.23
C TYR A 77 8.35 13.61 0.08
N TYR A 78 9.68 13.49 0.06
CA TYR A 78 10.39 12.73 -0.98
C TYR A 78 10.05 11.23 -0.98
N SER A 79 9.77 10.65 0.20
CA SER A 79 9.32 9.25 0.30
C SER A 79 7.93 9.05 -0.33
N PHE A 80 7.05 10.06 -0.27
CA PHE A 80 5.70 9.99 -0.82
C PHE A 80 5.65 10.24 -2.33
N GLU A 81 6.42 11.22 -2.83
CA GLU A 81 6.47 11.54 -4.26
C GLU A 81 7.07 10.39 -5.10
N ARG A 82 8.17 9.81 -4.63
CA ARG A 82 8.88 8.75 -5.38
C ARG A 82 8.03 7.49 -5.54
N ASN A 83 7.11 7.22 -4.62
CA ASN A 83 6.15 6.10 -4.73
C ASN A 83 5.08 6.32 -5.81
N GLN A 84 4.90 7.54 -6.32
CA GLN A 84 3.91 7.85 -7.35
C GLN A 84 4.47 7.81 -8.78
N SER A 85 5.78 8.01 -8.96
CA SER A 85 6.40 8.12 -10.30
C SER A 85 6.64 6.78 -11.01
N SER A 86 6.61 5.65 -10.29
CA SER A 86 6.63 4.30 -10.89
C SER A 86 5.34 3.96 -11.69
N SER A 87 4.35 4.86 -11.66
CA SER A 87 3.11 4.80 -12.46
C SER A 87 3.26 5.55 -13.79
N GLY A 88 4.37 5.35 -14.50
CA GLY A 88 4.62 5.90 -15.84
C GLY A 88 3.81 5.20 -16.92
N GLY A 89 2.48 5.36 -16.88
CA GLY A 89 1.55 4.81 -17.84
C GLY A 89 0.15 5.35 -17.59
N SER A 90 -0.19 6.45 -18.23
CA SER A 90 -1.53 7.03 -18.40
C SER A 90 -2.64 6.46 -17.51
N ARG A 91 -2.66 6.89 -16.23
CA ARG A 91 -3.85 7.01 -15.38
C ARG A 91 -3.42 7.64 -14.06
N ARG A 92 -3.68 8.94 -13.93
CA ARG A 92 -3.60 9.69 -12.66
C ARG A 92 -4.72 9.25 -11.72
N HIS A 93 -4.78 7.98 -11.33
CA HIS A 93 -5.58 7.50 -10.20
C HIS A 93 -4.94 6.21 -9.70
N THR A 94 -4.99 5.97 -8.39
CA THR A 94 -4.88 4.65 -7.71
C THR A 94 -3.59 4.20 -6.98
N CYS A 95 -2.56 5.03 -6.73
CA CYS A 95 -1.53 4.59 -5.75
C CYS A 95 -2.02 4.72 -4.29
N ARG A 96 -2.76 5.80 -3.97
CA ARG A 96 -3.38 5.98 -2.64
C ARG A 96 -4.51 4.98 -2.35
N GLU A 97 -5.12 4.43 -3.38
CA GLU A 97 -6.19 3.43 -3.27
C GLU A 97 -5.66 2.01 -3.12
N SER A 98 -4.51 1.69 -3.73
CA SER A 98 -3.90 0.35 -3.66
C SER A 98 -3.45 -0.04 -2.24
N TRP A 99 -2.98 0.93 -1.45
CA TRP A 99 -2.60 0.74 -0.05
C TRP A 99 -3.80 0.63 0.90
N CYS A 100 -4.93 1.25 0.54
CA CYS A 100 -6.16 1.24 1.34
C CYS A 100 -7.07 0.03 1.01
N ASN A 101 -6.88 -0.60 -0.17
CA ASN A 101 -7.69 -1.72 -0.68
C ASN A 101 -7.21 -3.12 -0.28
N ARG A 102 -6.27 -3.26 0.65
CA ARG A 102 -5.73 -4.57 1.06
C ARG A 102 -5.60 -4.74 2.58
N ARG A 103 -6.57 -4.20 3.32
CA ARG A 103 -6.88 -4.54 4.72
C ARG A 103 -8.34 -4.92 4.85
#